data_AF-A0A834D5W4-F1
#
_entry.id   AF-A0A834D5W4-F1
#
_cell.length_a   1.000
_cell.length_b   1.000
_cell.length_c   1.000
_cell.angle_alpha   90.00
_cell.angle_beta   90.00
_cell.angle_gamma   90.00
#
_symmetry.space_group_name_H-M   'P 1'
#
loop_
_entity.id
_entity.type
_entity.pdbx_description
1 polymer ?
#
loop_
_entity_poly.entity_id
_entity_poly.type
_entity_poly.pdbx_seq_one_letter_code
_entity_poly.pdbx_strand_id
1 'polypeptide(L)'
;KLDEDLFIRVSLSAANSSQEGRRTIQASFNSLYLGGIDNLLSLMQESFPELGLVREDCTEMSWIESTLYFAGFPSGESLDVLLSRTPLTRPTFFKAKSDYVMEPIPEVGLEGIWERFYQKEAEEAELILSLYGGRMSEISESAIPFPHRVGNIYKIQHLVYWEEEGIAASKRHISWIRRLYSYMAAYVSKSPRAAYINYRDLDIETNSKEGNTSYRRASIWGTKYFKSNFNRLVHVKTMVDPTNFFRNEQSIPALSS
;
A
#
# COMPACT_ATOMS: atom_id res chain seq x y z
N LYS A 1 14.99 15.58 -3.48
CA LYS A 1 14.37 14.93 -2.30
C LYS A 1 13.27 15.86 -1.85
N LEU A 2 12.04 15.40 -1.69
CA LEU A 2 10.94 16.30 -1.32
C LEU A 2 11.13 16.80 0.12
N ASP A 3 10.53 17.96 0.39
CA ASP A 3 10.44 18.56 1.72
C ASP A 3 9.74 17.61 2.71
N GLU A 4 10.12 17.67 3.98
CA GLU A 4 9.56 16.81 5.03
C GLU A 4 8.10 17.14 5.37
N ASP A 5 7.68 18.37 5.08
CA ASP A 5 6.30 18.85 5.25
C ASP A 5 5.38 18.48 4.07
N LEU A 6 5.93 17.91 2.99
CA LEU A 6 5.18 17.51 1.79
C LEU A 6 4.99 16.00 1.71
N PHE A 7 3.74 15.57 1.83
CA PHE A 7 3.31 14.21 1.52
C PHE A 7 2.65 14.17 0.14
N ILE A 8 3.06 13.22 -0.71
CA ILE A 8 2.38 12.92 -1.98
C ILE A 8 2.06 11.43 -2.04
N ARG A 9 0.81 11.12 -2.43
CA ARG A 9 0.32 9.78 -2.75
C ARG A 9 -0.13 9.75 -4.20
N VAL A 10 0.37 8.79 -4.96
CA VAL A 10 -0.06 8.57 -6.36
C VAL A 10 -1.03 7.41 -6.40
N SER A 11 -2.22 7.62 -6.93
CA SER A 11 -3.15 6.55 -7.32
C SER A 11 -3.06 6.34 -8.83
N LEU A 12 -2.88 5.09 -9.25
CA LEU A 12 -2.85 4.69 -10.65
C LEU A 12 -4.02 3.75 -10.93
N SER A 13 -4.84 4.09 -11.92
CA SER A 13 -5.95 3.26 -12.38
C SER A 13 -6.13 3.39 -13.90
N ALA A 14 -6.86 2.46 -14.51
CA ALA A 14 -7.18 2.54 -15.93
C ALA A 14 -8.48 3.32 -16.15
N ALA A 15 -8.42 4.32 -17.01
CA ALA A 15 -9.54 5.22 -17.33
C ALA A 15 -9.86 5.18 -18.83
N ASN A 16 -11.05 5.66 -19.21
CA ASN A 16 -11.38 5.87 -20.61
C ASN A 16 -10.57 7.06 -21.15
N SER A 17 -9.96 6.90 -22.31
CA SER A 17 -9.28 7.99 -22.99
C SER A 17 -10.27 8.92 -23.70
N SER A 18 -9.78 10.05 -24.20
CA SER A 18 -10.57 10.94 -25.09
C SER A 18 -10.91 10.29 -26.44
N GLN A 19 -10.26 9.19 -26.80
CA GLN A 19 -10.57 8.40 -27.99
C GLN A 19 -11.52 7.27 -27.62
N GLU A 20 -12.66 7.23 -28.32
CA GLU A 20 -13.71 6.24 -28.07
C GLU A 20 -13.16 4.80 -28.18
N GLY A 21 -13.50 3.96 -27.19
CA GLY A 21 -13.08 2.57 -27.11
C GLY A 21 -11.62 2.33 -26.70
N ARG A 22 -10.82 3.38 -26.46
CA ARG A 22 -9.44 3.26 -25.96
C ARG A 22 -9.36 3.58 -24.47
N ARG A 23 -8.69 2.70 -23.73
CA ARG A 23 -8.31 2.93 -22.32
C ARG A 23 -6.93 3.58 -22.25
N THR A 24 -6.72 4.37 -21.21
CA THR A 24 -5.44 4.95 -20.82
C THR A 24 -5.23 4.72 -19.33
N ILE A 25 -4.10 5.16 -18.82
CA ILE A 25 -3.77 5.08 -17.39
C ILE A 25 -3.81 6.49 -16.84
N GLN A 26 -4.60 6.65 -15.79
CA GLN A 26 -4.72 7.89 -15.05
C GLN A 26 -3.84 7.80 -13.82
N ALA A 27 -3.02 8.84 -13.61
CA ALA A 27 -2.26 9.03 -12.38
C ALA A 27 -2.83 10.24 -11.63
N SER A 28 -3.32 10.02 -10.42
CA SER A 28 -3.82 11.06 -9.54
C SER A 28 -2.84 11.31 -8.40
N PHE A 29 -2.25 12.51 -8.38
CA PHE A 29 -1.31 12.96 -7.36
C PHE A 29 -2.08 13.70 -6.27
N ASN A 30 -2.27 13.05 -5.12
CA ASN A 30 -2.95 13.63 -3.97
C ASN A 30 -1.89 14.04 -2.95
N SER A 31 -1.91 15.29 -2.49
CA SER A 31 -0.86 15.81 -1.62
C SER A 31 -1.39 16.51 -0.38
N LEU A 32 -0.59 16.47 0.69
CA LEU A 32 -0.76 17.28 1.90
C LEU A 32 0.54 18.03 2.12
N TYR A 33 0.47 19.34 2.23
CA TYR A 33 1.59 20.18 2.60
C TYR A 33 1.29 20.91 3.90
N LEU A 34 2.20 20.83 4.87
CA LEU A 34 2.04 21.51 6.15
C LEU A 34 2.54 22.96 6.06
N GLY A 35 1.88 23.76 5.24
CA GLY A 35 2.22 25.17 5.03
C GLY A 35 1.26 25.87 4.08
N GLY A 36 1.59 27.11 3.70
CA GLY A 36 0.78 27.89 2.77
C GLY A 36 1.04 27.57 1.29
N ILE A 37 0.07 27.87 0.43
CA ILE A 37 0.13 27.58 -1.02
C ILE A 37 1.35 28.22 -1.69
N ASP A 38 1.73 29.44 -1.32
CA ASP A 38 2.85 30.15 -1.95
C ASP A 38 4.18 29.39 -1.76
N ASN A 39 4.38 28.80 -0.58
CA ASN A 39 5.54 27.98 -0.28
C ASN A 39 5.47 26.64 -1.02
N LEU A 40 4.28 26.02 -1.09
CA LEU A 40 4.07 24.78 -1.85
C LEU A 40 4.40 24.96 -3.33
N LEU A 41 3.89 26.02 -3.96
CA LEU A 41 4.12 26.29 -5.38
C LEU A 41 5.61 26.53 -5.65
N SER A 42 6.27 27.31 -4.78
CA SER A 42 7.72 27.55 -4.89
C SER A 42 8.52 26.24 -4.78
N LEU A 43 8.17 25.41 -3.78
CA LEU A 43 8.79 24.11 -3.55
C LEU A 43 8.60 23.15 -4.74
N MET A 44 7.37 23.09 -5.29
CA MET A 44 7.04 22.20 -6.40
C MET A 44 7.72 22.65 -7.70
N GLN A 45 7.85 23.95 -7.93
CA GLN A 45 8.59 24.47 -9.09
C GLN A 45 10.08 24.11 -9.04
N GLU A 46 10.67 24.02 -7.84
CA GLU A 46 12.06 23.62 -7.65
C GLU A 46 12.25 22.10 -7.71
N SER A 47 11.39 21.35 -7.02
CA SER A 47 11.61 19.92 -6.73
C SER A 47 10.86 18.96 -7.64
N PHE A 48 9.74 19.39 -8.24
CA PHE A 48 8.92 18.54 -9.11
C PHE A 48 8.09 19.35 -10.13
N PRO A 49 8.75 20.17 -10.98
CA PRO A 49 8.07 21.04 -11.94
C PRO A 49 7.29 20.27 -13.01
N GLU A 50 7.64 19.01 -13.28
CA GLU A 50 6.99 18.15 -14.28
C GLU A 50 5.53 17.86 -13.94
N LEU A 51 5.12 17.96 -12.67
CA LEU A 51 3.72 17.83 -12.28
C LEU A 51 2.87 19.01 -12.80
N GLY A 52 3.48 20.17 -13.01
CA GLY A 52 2.79 21.38 -13.50
C GLY A 52 1.75 21.93 -12.52
N LEU A 53 1.96 21.77 -11.21
CA LEU A 53 1.02 22.22 -10.17
C LEU A 53 0.80 23.74 -10.26
N VAL A 54 -0.47 24.16 -10.35
CA VAL A 54 -0.86 25.57 -10.30
C VAL A 54 -1.69 25.89 -9.06
N ARG A 55 -1.90 27.19 -8.80
CA ARG A 55 -2.64 27.65 -7.60
C ARG A 55 -4.07 27.10 -7.59
N GLU A 56 -4.68 27.00 -8.76
CA GLU A 56 -6.06 26.56 -8.96
C GLU A 56 -6.27 25.08 -8.56
N ASP A 57 -5.20 24.28 -8.55
CA ASP A 57 -5.23 22.88 -8.10
C ASP A 57 -5.12 22.76 -6.57
N CYS A 58 -4.78 23.85 -5.88
CA CYS A 58 -4.51 23.86 -4.45
C CYS A 58 -5.73 24.36 -3.66
N THR A 59 -5.95 23.80 -2.47
CA THR A 59 -6.97 24.29 -1.53
C THR A 59 -6.37 24.33 -0.14
N GLU A 60 -6.35 25.53 0.46
CA GLU A 60 -5.98 25.68 1.88
C GLU A 60 -7.15 25.31 2.78
N MET A 61 -6.87 24.51 3.79
CA MET A 61 -7.85 24.06 4.77
C MET A 61 -7.15 23.69 6.07
N SER A 62 -7.92 23.54 7.15
CA SER A 62 -7.39 23.03 8.41
C SER A 62 -6.99 21.55 8.29
N TRP A 63 -6.16 21.08 9.23
CA TRP A 63 -5.71 19.69 9.25
C TRP A 63 -6.89 18.70 9.32
N ILE A 64 -7.94 19.01 10.08
CA ILE A 64 -9.10 18.11 10.22
C ILE A 64 -9.95 18.07 8.95
N GLU A 65 -10.07 19.19 8.22
CA GLU A 65 -10.73 19.21 6.90
C GLU A 65 -9.91 18.43 5.87
N SER A 66 -8.58 18.47 5.94
CA SER A 66 -7.74 17.63 5.07
C SER A 66 -7.99 16.14 5.30
N THR A 67 -8.36 15.73 6.52
CA THR A 67 -8.73 14.34 6.82
C THR A 67 -10.00 13.94 6.06
N LEU A 68 -11.00 14.82 5.96
CA LEU A 68 -12.20 14.60 5.14
C LEU A 68 -11.86 14.49 3.66
N TYR A 69 -11.01 15.40 3.15
CA TYR A 69 -10.53 15.37 1.77
C TYR A 69 -9.88 14.03 1.42
N PHE A 70 -8.94 13.55 2.23
CA PHE A 70 -8.25 12.28 2.00
C PHE A 70 -9.15 11.04 2.19
N ALA A 71 -10.23 11.17 2.97
CA ALA A 71 -11.26 10.14 3.12
C ALA A 71 -12.27 10.13 1.97
N GLY A 72 -12.23 11.10 1.06
CA GLY A 72 -13.10 11.18 -0.12
C GLY A 72 -14.47 11.81 0.16
N PHE A 73 -14.63 12.55 1.26
CA PHE A 73 -15.84 13.33 1.50
C PHE A 73 -15.90 14.56 0.59
N PRO A 74 -17.10 15.05 0.24
CA PRO A 74 -17.27 16.30 -0.46
C PRO A 74 -16.66 17.48 0.31
N SER A 75 -16.19 18.49 -0.43
CA SER A 75 -15.73 19.74 0.18
C SER A 75 -16.88 20.43 0.92
N GLY A 76 -16.61 20.90 2.15
CA GLY A 76 -17.60 21.57 3.01
C GLY A 76 -18.51 20.63 3.80
N GLU A 77 -18.27 19.31 3.79
CA GLU A 77 -18.99 18.34 4.62
C GLU A 77 -18.78 18.61 6.12
N SER A 78 -19.79 18.30 6.95
CA SER A 78 -19.68 18.45 8.40
C SER A 78 -18.62 17.51 8.98
N LEU A 79 -17.83 17.98 9.95
CA LEU A 79 -16.87 17.14 10.68
C LEU A 79 -17.55 15.98 11.44
N ASP A 80 -18.86 16.07 11.73
CA ASP A 80 -19.61 15.02 12.42
C ASP A 80 -19.65 13.70 11.66
N VAL A 81 -19.41 13.71 10.35
CA VAL A 81 -19.31 12.47 9.56
C VAL A 81 -18.18 11.57 10.03
N LEU A 82 -17.13 12.12 10.65
CA LEU A 82 -16.02 11.36 11.26
C LEU A 82 -16.46 10.59 12.51
N LEU A 83 -17.58 10.94 13.13
CA LEU A 83 -18.17 10.22 14.25
C LEU A 83 -19.02 9.02 13.78
N SER A 84 -19.38 8.98 12.49
CA SER A 84 -20.15 7.89 11.90
C SER A 84 -19.30 6.63 11.75
N ARG A 85 -19.90 5.48 12.03
CA ARG A 85 -19.31 4.16 11.76
C ARG A 85 -19.84 3.52 10.48
N THR A 86 -20.67 4.24 9.73
CA THR A 86 -21.22 3.78 8.46
C THR A 86 -20.20 4.04 7.36
N PRO A 87 -19.76 3.01 6.61
CA PRO A 87 -18.85 3.20 5.48
C PRO A 87 -19.45 4.13 4.41
N LEU A 88 -18.59 4.97 3.83
CA LEU A 88 -18.96 5.85 2.71
C LEU A 88 -19.42 5.10 1.47
N THR A 89 -18.72 4.00 1.17
CA THR A 89 -18.98 3.16 0.01
C THR A 89 -19.54 1.81 0.44
N ARG A 90 -20.30 1.18 -0.45
CA ARG A 90 -20.76 -0.20 -0.22
C ARG A 90 -19.54 -1.13 -0.14
N PRO A 91 -19.56 -2.14 0.74
CA PRO A 91 -18.51 -3.15 0.76
C PRO A 91 -18.44 -3.86 -0.60
N THR A 92 -17.30 -3.76 -1.27
CA THR A 92 -16.98 -4.53 -2.48
C THR A 92 -16.03 -5.67 -2.15
N PHE A 93 -16.04 -6.72 -2.94
CA PHE A 93 -15.02 -7.76 -2.81
C PHE A 93 -13.69 -7.18 -3.28
N PHE A 94 -12.60 -7.54 -2.60
CA PHE A 94 -11.28 -7.09 -3.00
C PHE A 94 -10.19 -8.12 -2.71
N LYS A 95 -9.09 -7.98 -3.42
CA LYS A 95 -7.81 -8.60 -3.09
C LYS A 95 -6.74 -7.54 -3.06
N ALA A 96 -5.98 -7.50 -1.97
CA ALA A 96 -4.86 -6.58 -1.79
C ALA A 96 -3.52 -7.33 -1.71
N LYS A 97 -2.46 -6.65 -2.12
CA LYS A 97 -1.05 -7.03 -1.91
C LYS A 97 -0.21 -5.78 -1.65
N SER A 98 1.02 -5.95 -1.18
CA SER A 98 1.93 -4.82 -1.00
C SER A 98 3.37 -5.15 -1.35
N ASP A 99 4.08 -4.11 -1.76
CA ASP A 99 5.52 -4.12 -2.01
C ASP A 99 6.17 -2.83 -1.51
N TYR A 100 7.48 -2.88 -1.37
CA TYR A 100 8.32 -1.70 -1.15
C TYR A 100 9.30 -1.58 -2.31
N VAL A 101 9.47 -0.37 -2.81
CA VAL A 101 10.41 -0.05 -3.87
C VAL A 101 11.61 0.64 -3.26
N MET A 102 12.81 0.26 -3.71
CA MET A 102 14.09 0.82 -3.23
C MET A 102 14.84 1.57 -4.34
N GLU A 103 14.55 1.27 -5.61
CA GLU A 103 15.12 1.91 -6.79
C GLU A 103 13.98 2.24 -7.77
N PRO A 104 14.03 3.37 -8.51
CA PRO A 104 12.97 3.72 -9.45
C PRO A 104 12.68 2.60 -10.46
N ILE A 105 11.39 2.32 -10.67
CA ILE A 105 10.94 1.38 -11.70
C ILE A 105 11.21 2.02 -13.07
N PRO A 106 11.92 1.35 -13.99
CA PRO A 106 12.19 1.90 -15.32
C PRO A 106 10.89 2.03 -16.12
N GLU A 107 10.87 2.88 -17.15
CA GLU A 107 9.68 3.11 -17.99
C GLU A 107 9.11 1.81 -18.57
N VAL A 108 9.95 0.92 -19.09
CA VAL A 108 9.54 -0.41 -19.57
C VAL A 108 8.86 -1.28 -18.49
N GLY A 109 9.24 -1.06 -17.23
CA GLY A 109 8.62 -1.69 -16.07
C GLY A 109 7.22 -1.15 -15.82
N LEU A 110 7.01 0.16 -16.03
CA LEU A 110 5.70 0.78 -15.96
C LEU A 110 4.83 0.39 -17.17
N GLU A 111 5.41 0.23 -18.37
CA GLU A 111 4.72 -0.25 -19.57
C GLU A 111 4.07 -1.61 -19.38
N GLY A 112 4.80 -2.57 -18.79
CA GLY A 112 4.19 -3.86 -18.49
C GLY A 112 3.13 -3.80 -17.38
N ILE A 113 3.12 -2.78 -16.51
CA ILE A 113 1.99 -2.54 -15.59
C ILE A 113 0.78 -2.09 -16.40
N TRP A 114 0.94 -1.12 -17.31
CA TRP A 114 -0.14 -0.59 -18.15
C TRP A 114 -0.82 -1.68 -18.97
N GLU A 115 -0.06 -2.56 -19.62
CA GLU A 115 -0.59 -3.73 -20.34
C GLU A 115 -1.51 -4.62 -19.48
N ARG A 116 -1.21 -4.77 -18.19
CA ARG A 116 -2.01 -5.56 -17.25
C ARG A 116 -3.27 -4.83 -16.81
N PHE A 117 -3.18 -3.51 -16.63
CA PHE A 117 -4.30 -2.65 -16.28
C PHE A 117 -5.34 -2.50 -17.40
N TYR A 118 -4.95 -2.75 -18.65
CA TYR A 118 -5.88 -2.79 -19.77
C TYR A 118 -6.70 -4.10 -19.87
N GLN A 119 -6.36 -5.13 -19.09
CA GLN A 119 -7.12 -6.38 -19.03
C GLN A 119 -8.50 -6.16 -18.38
N LYS A 120 -9.50 -6.94 -18.81
CA LYS A 120 -10.88 -6.80 -18.33
C LYS A 120 -10.99 -7.01 -16.81
N GLU A 121 -10.23 -7.93 -16.25
CA GLU A 121 -10.21 -8.22 -14.82
C GLU A 121 -9.63 -7.08 -13.96
N ALA A 122 -9.02 -6.08 -14.60
CA ALA A 122 -8.40 -4.91 -13.97
C ALA A 122 -9.28 -3.65 -14.03
N GLU A 123 -10.57 -3.80 -14.37
CA GLU A 123 -11.48 -2.67 -14.54
C GLU A 123 -11.52 -1.76 -13.29
N GLU A 124 -11.61 -2.36 -12.11
CA GLU A 124 -11.52 -1.69 -10.81
C GLU A 124 -10.20 -2.00 -10.09
N ALA A 125 -9.08 -2.03 -10.83
CA ALA A 125 -7.76 -2.15 -10.24
C ALA A 125 -7.14 -0.79 -9.93
N GLU A 126 -6.33 -0.78 -8.86
CA GLU A 126 -5.64 0.42 -8.39
C GLU A 126 -4.23 0.06 -7.88
N LEU A 127 -3.24 0.90 -8.21
CA LEU A 127 -1.98 0.96 -7.45
C LEU A 127 -1.94 2.26 -6.65
N ILE A 128 -1.70 2.15 -5.35
CA ILE A 128 -1.47 3.30 -4.48
C ILE A 128 0.01 3.32 -4.08
N LEU A 129 0.72 4.35 -4.53
CA LEU A 129 2.13 4.60 -4.21
C LEU A 129 2.17 5.65 -3.09
N SER A 130 2.63 5.25 -1.91
CA SER A 130 2.83 6.15 -0.77
C SER A 130 4.32 6.42 -0.59
N LEU A 131 4.73 7.67 -0.76
CA LEU A 131 6.13 8.07 -0.64
C LEU A 131 6.71 7.79 0.75
N TYR A 132 7.97 7.37 0.76
CA TYR A 132 8.79 7.18 1.96
C TYR A 132 9.97 8.17 1.90
N GLY A 133 10.65 8.34 3.02
CA GLY A 133 11.61 9.42 3.19
C GLY A 133 11.38 10.13 4.53
N GLY A 134 11.87 11.36 4.65
CA GLY A 134 11.75 12.20 5.84
C GLY A 134 11.90 11.41 7.14
N ARG A 135 10.95 11.60 8.04
CA ARG A 135 10.93 10.96 9.36
C ARG A 135 10.98 9.43 9.32
N MET A 136 10.44 8.79 8.27
CA MET A 136 10.48 7.32 8.14
C MET A 136 11.90 6.78 7.90
N SER A 137 12.82 7.61 7.42
CA SER A 137 14.23 7.24 7.19
C SER A 137 15.12 7.45 8.42
N GLU A 138 14.68 8.26 9.39
CA GLU A 138 15.44 8.56 10.61
C GLU A 138 15.23 7.51 11.71
N ILE A 139 14.08 6.83 11.68
CA ILE A 139 13.72 5.83 12.68
C ILE A 139 14.46 4.51 12.35
N SER A 140 15.18 3.96 13.32
CA SER A 140 15.83 2.65 13.18
C SER A 140 14.83 1.54 12.82
N GLU A 141 15.22 0.62 11.93
CA GLU A 141 14.40 -0.55 11.57
C GLU A 141 14.02 -1.40 12.79
N SER A 142 14.82 -1.40 13.85
CA SER A 142 14.58 -2.19 15.06
C SER A 142 13.90 -1.44 16.21
N ALA A 143 13.57 -0.16 16.01
CA ALA A 143 12.94 0.66 17.04
C ALA A 143 11.58 0.11 17.49
N ILE A 144 10.80 -0.41 16.54
CA ILE A 144 9.50 -1.07 16.74
C ILE A 144 9.38 -2.25 15.77
N PRO A 145 8.35 -3.13 15.88
CA PRO A 145 8.21 -4.28 14.99
C PRO A 145 8.20 -3.96 13.49
N PHE A 146 7.64 -2.80 13.10
CA PHE A 146 7.60 -2.34 11.71
C PHE A 146 9.00 -1.90 11.22
N PRO A 147 9.61 -2.64 10.27
CA PRO A 147 11.03 -2.49 9.95
C PRO A 147 11.29 -1.65 8.69
N HIS A 148 10.27 -1.28 7.92
CA HIS A 148 10.46 -0.72 6.58
C HIS A 148 10.76 0.78 6.69
N ARG A 149 12.03 1.13 6.85
CA ARG A 149 12.52 2.49 7.13
C ARG A 149 13.38 3.02 5.98
N VAL A 150 14.61 3.42 6.30
CA VAL A 150 15.63 3.89 5.34
C VAL A 150 15.81 2.92 4.17
N GLY A 151 16.04 3.47 2.98
CA GLY A 151 16.26 2.72 1.74
C GLY A 151 14.99 2.42 0.93
N ASN A 152 13.79 2.58 1.49
CA ASN A 152 12.54 2.50 0.73
C ASN A 152 12.20 3.88 0.15
N ILE A 153 11.97 3.98 -1.16
CA ILE A 153 11.53 5.22 -1.80
C ILE A 153 10.00 5.39 -1.73
N TYR A 154 9.25 4.29 -1.80
CA TYR A 154 7.81 4.27 -1.56
C TYR A 154 7.30 2.84 -1.32
N LYS A 155 6.12 2.75 -0.70
CA LYS A 155 5.31 1.52 -0.59
C LYS A 155 4.26 1.51 -1.69
N ILE A 156 4.06 0.37 -2.32
CA ILE A 156 2.94 0.11 -3.24
C ILE A 156 1.88 -0.72 -2.53
N GLN A 157 0.63 -0.30 -2.62
CA GLN A 157 -0.53 -1.16 -2.38
C GLN A 157 -1.13 -1.53 -3.74
N HIS A 158 -1.26 -2.82 -4.01
CA HIS A 158 -1.92 -3.34 -5.20
C HIS A 158 -3.34 -3.74 -4.81
N LEU A 159 -4.33 -3.28 -5.55
CA LEU A 159 -5.74 -3.54 -5.30
C LEU A 159 -6.44 -3.97 -6.58
N VAL A 160 -7.40 -4.86 -6.43
CA VAL A 160 -8.45 -5.11 -7.41
C VAL A 160 -9.75 -5.31 -6.66
N TYR A 161 -10.76 -4.55 -7.05
CA TYR A 161 -12.13 -4.64 -6.54
C TYR A 161 -13.02 -5.31 -7.58
N TRP A 162 -14.15 -5.87 -7.12
CA TRP A 162 -15.22 -6.34 -7.99
C TRP A 162 -16.54 -6.48 -7.22
N GLU A 163 -17.66 -6.39 -7.95
CA GLU A 163 -19.00 -6.61 -7.41
C GLU A 163 -19.56 -8.01 -7.73
N GLU A 164 -19.13 -8.63 -8.84
CA GLU A 164 -19.65 -9.92 -9.29
C GLU A 164 -19.45 -11.01 -8.21
N GLU A 165 -20.55 -11.54 -7.70
CA GLU A 165 -20.50 -12.62 -6.71
C GLU A 165 -20.03 -13.95 -7.32
N GLY A 166 -19.47 -14.79 -6.47
CA GLY A 166 -19.17 -16.18 -6.79
C GLY A 166 -17.68 -16.50 -6.96
N ILE A 167 -17.40 -17.80 -6.90
CA ILE A 167 -16.04 -18.34 -6.89
C ILE A 167 -15.33 -18.08 -8.23
N ALA A 168 -16.06 -18.11 -9.34
CA ALA A 168 -15.50 -17.87 -10.67
C ALA A 168 -14.97 -16.44 -10.81
N ALA A 169 -15.79 -15.43 -10.46
CA ALA A 169 -15.39 -14.03 -10.43
C ALA A 169 -14.17 -13.80 -9.54
N SER A 170 -14.24 -14.29 -8.30
CA SER A 170 -13.14 -14.19 -7.32
C SER A 170 -11.84 -14.78 -7.86
N LYS A 171 -11.89 -15.96 -8.50
CA LYS A 171 -10.71 -16.60 -9.10
C LYS A 171 -10.10 -15.77 -10.23
N ARG A 172 -10.92 -15.11 -11.07
CA ARG A 172 -10.42 -14.26 -12.17
C ARG A 172 -9.63 -13.06 -11.64
N HIS A 173 -10.21 -12.27 -10.74
CA HIS A 173 -9.57 -11.06 -10.19
C HIS A 173 -8.35 -11.42 -9.32
N ILE A 174 -8.46 -12.45 -8.48
CA ILE A 174 -7.32 -12.94 -7.68
C ILE A 174 -6.19 -13.46 -8.58
N SER A 175 -6.51 -14.17 -9.66
CA SER A 175 -5.51 -14.62 -10.65
C SER A 175 -4.82 -13.42 -11.31
N TRP A 176 -5.59 -12.39 -11.69
CA TRP A 176 -5.05 -11.18 -12.29
C TRP A 176 -4.04 -10.47 -11.37
N ILE A 177 -4.41 -10.17 -10.12
CA ILE A 177 -3.50 -9.46 -9.21
C ILE A 177 -2.27 -10.30 -8.84
N ARG A 178 -2.38 -11.64 -8.84
CA ARG A 178 -1.22 -12.53 -8.70
C ARG A 178 -0.27 -12.41 -9.89
N ARG A 179 -0.77 -12.32 -11.13
CA ARG A 179 0.08 -12.09 -12.33
C ARG A 179 0.76 -10.72 -12.28
N LEU A 180 0.06 -9.68 -11.85
CA LEU A 180 0.64 -8.35 -11.64
C LEU A 180 1.73 -8.39 -10.56
N TYR A 181 1.44 -8.99 -9.41
CA TYR A 181 2.42 -9.10 -8.33
C TYR A 181 3.65 -9.93 -8.73
N SER A 182 3.48 -11.02 -9.48
CA SER A 182 4.62 -11.78 -10.02
C SER A 182 5.48 -10.93 -10.97
N TYR A 183 4.86 -10.13 -11.83
CA TYR A 183 5.59 -9.21 -12.72
C TYR A 183 6.41 -8.17 -11.94
N MET A 184 5.82 -7.60 -10.88
CA MET A 184 6.49 -6.59 -10.05
C MET A 184 7.72 -7.12 -9.30
N ALA A 185 7.89 -8.45 -9.17
CA ALA A 185 8.99 -9.06 -8.43
C ALA A 185 10.39 -8.59 -8.87
N ALA A 186 10.55 -8.21 -10.14
CA ALA A 186 11.82 -7.75 -10.70
C ALA A 186 12.17 -6.30 -10.29
N TYR A 187 11.19 -5.51 -9.85
CA TYR A 187 11.32 -4.05 -9.67
C TYR A 187 11.16 -3.60 -8.21
N VAL A 188 10.87 -4.52 -7.30
CA VAL A 188 10.62 -4.22 -5.88
C VAL A 188 11.72 -4.80 -5.00
N SER A 189 11.66 -4.52 -3.69
CA SER A 189 12.56 -5.10 -2.70
C SER A 189 12.70 -6.62 -2.85
N LYS A 190 13.89 -7.13 -2.57
CA LYS A 190 14.25 -8.54 -2.67
C LYS A 190 15.07 -8.95 -1.44
N SER A 191 14.96 -10.23 -1.07
CA SER A 191 15.73 -10.86 0.02
C SER A 191 15.62 -10.16 1.39
N PRO A 192 14.42 -10.05 1.99
CA PRO A 192 13.14 -10.55 1.52
C PRO A 192 12.39 -9.54 0.65
N ARG A 193 11.46 -10.03 -0.19
CA ARG A 193 10.45 -9.16 -0.82
C ARG A 193 9.46 -8.68 0.25
N ALA A 194 9.63 -7.44 0.67
CA ALA A 194 8.97 -6.84 1.82
C ALA A 194 7.46 -6.66 1.60
N ALA A 195 6.69 -6.80 2.67
CA ALA A 195 5.23 -6.63 2.67
C ALA A 195 4.79 -5.91 3.95
N TYR A 196 3.59 -5.31 3.93
CA TYR A 196 3.03 -4.63 5.09
C TYR A 196 1.98 -5.48 5.80
N ILE A 197 2.16 -5.72 7.11
CA ILE A 197 1.30 -6.62 7.89
C ILE A 197 -0.18 -6.23 7.92
N ASN A 198 -0.51 -4.94 7.86
CA ASN A 198 -1.91 -4.48 7.85
C ASN A 198 -2.59 -4.69 6.48
N TYR A 199 -1.84 -5.03 5.43
CA TYR A 199 -2.37 -5.50 4.16
C TYR A 199 -2.11 -7.00 4.05
N ARG A 200 -2.75 -7.77 4.95
CA ARG A 200 -2.50 -9.21 5.07
C ARG A 200 -2.68 -9.94 3.75
N ASP A 201 -1.66 -10.70 3.38
CA ASP A 201 -1.67 -11.54 2.19
C ASP A 201 -1.35 -13.01 2.55
N LEU A 202 -2.41 -13.82 2.57
CA LEU A 202 -2.29 -15.27 2.80
C LEU A 202 -1.64 -16.01 1.62
N ASP A 203 -1.46 -15.37 0.46
CA ASP A 203 -0.73 -15.97 -0.67
C ASP A 203 0.78 -16.07 -0.41
N ILE A 204 1.31 -15.34 0.58
CA ILE A 204 2.74 -15.37 0.92
C ILE A 204 3.12 -16.74 1.50
N GLU A 205 2.43 -17.13 2.57
CA GLU A 205 2.46 -18.43 3.25
C GLU A 205 1.52 -18.32 4.46
N THR A 206 1.03 -19.45 4.97
CA THR A 206 0.29 -19.51 6.23
C THR A 206 0.96 -20.44 7.23
N ASN A 207 0.61 -20.27 8.48
CA ASN A 207 0.80 -21.26 9.52
C ASN A 207 0.11 -22.59 9.14
N SER A 208 0.56 -23.68 9.76
CA SER A 208 -0.08 -24.98 9.58
C SER A 208 -1.53 -24.91 10.05
N LYS A 209 -2.44 -25.46 9.25
CA LYS A 209 -3.85 -25.62 9.64
C LYS A 209 -4.01 -26.67 10.74
N GLU A 210 -3.10 -27.64 10.79
CA GLU A 210 -3.09 -28.75 11.73
C GLU A 210 -1.79 -28.70 12.56
N GLY A 211 -1.93 -28.61 13.89
CA GLY A 211 -0.80 -28.67 14.83
C GLY A 211 0.06 -27.40 14.93
N ASN A 212 1.26 -27.56 15.49
CA ASN A 212 2.19 -26.45 15.74
C ASN A 212 2.88 -26.01 14.44
N THR A 213 2.96 -24.70 14.24
CA THR A 213 3.72 -24.13 13.10
C THR A 213 5.19 -24.00 13.47
N SER A 214 6.07 -24.56 12.63
CA SER A 214 7.50 -24.41 12.81
C SER A 214 7.96 -22.97 12.54
N TYR A 215 8.96 -22.52 13.30
CA TYR A 215 9.62 -21.24 13.06
C TYR A 215 10.09 -21.09 11.60
N ARG A 216 10.66 -22.16 11.02
CA ARG A 216 11.11 -22.16 9.61
C ARG A 216 9.98 -21.82 8.65
N ARG A 217 8.79 -22.41 8.81
CA ARG A 217 7.63 -22.09 7.97
C ARG A 217 7.18 -20.65 8.17
N ALA A 218 7.03 -20.24 9.44
CA ALA A 218 6.57 -18.89 9.74
C ALA A 218 7.55 -17.80 9.28
N SER A 219 8.86 -18.07 9.26
CA SER A 219 9.87 -17.12 8.80
C SER A 219 9.74 -16.73 7.32
N ILE A 220 9.07 -17.56 6.49
CA ILE A 220 8.82 -17.26 5.07
C ILE A 220 7.98 -15.98 4.93
N TRP A 221 6.89 -15.89 5.68
CA TRP A 221 6.05 -14.69 5.71
C TRP A 221 6.52 -13.66 6.75
N GLY A 222 7.04 -14.12 7.88
CA GLY A 222 7.44 -13.28 9.01
C GLY A 222 8.55 -12.30 8.66
N THR A 223 9.56 -12.76 7.92
CA THR A 223 10.66 -11.90 7.48
C THR A 223 10.24 -10.88 6.42
N LYS A 224 9.19 -11.16 5.62
CA LYS A 224 8.63 -10.19 4.68
C LYS A 224 7.92 -9.03 5.39
N TYR A 225 7.18 -9.33 6.46
CA TYR A 225 6.50 -8.30 7.25
C TYR A 225 7.42 -7.57 8.24
N PHE A 226 8.36 -8.28 8.85
CA PHE A 226 9.10 -7.80 10.02
C PHE A 226 10.63 -7.80 9.84
N LYS A 227 11.17 -8.21 8.69
CA LYS A 227 12.61 -8.38 8.45
C LYS A 227 13.28 -9.13 9.62
N SER A 228 14.41 -8.62 10.13
CA SER A 228 15.14 -9.17 11.27
C SER A 228 14.39 -9.08 12.59
N ASN A 229 13.38 -8.21 12.72
CA ASN A 229 12.59 -8.07 13.95
C ASN A 229 11.73 -9.31 14.24
N PHE A 230 11.50 -10.18 13.24
CA PHE A 230 10.70 -11.39 13.41
C PHE A 230 11.23 -12.29 14.55
N ASN A 231 12.56 -12.39 14.71
CA ASN A 231 13.17 -13.23 15.75
C ASN A 231 12.80 -12.74 17.15
N ARG A 232 12.90 -11.42 17.37
CA ARG A 232 12.53 -10.79 18.64
C ARG A 232 11.04 -10.96 18.93
N LEU A 233 10.20 -10.86 17.89
CA LEU A 233 8.75 -11.07 18.00
C LEU A 233 8.40 -12.50 18.42
N VAL A 234 9.05 -13.50 17.82
CA VAL A 234 8.88 -14.92 18.20
C VAL A 234 9.29 -15.13 19.66
N HIS A 235 10.42 -14.56 20.09
CA HIS A 235 10.87 -14.67 21.48
C HIS A 235 9.85 -14.08 22.47
N VAL A 236 9.34 -12.88 22.18
CA VAL A 236 8.29 -12.25 23.01
C VAL A 236 7.02 -13.12 23.03
N LYS A 237 6.58 -13.61 21.87
CA LYS A 237 5.40 -14.48 21.75
C LYS A 237 5.54 -15.74 22.61
N THR A 238 6.70 -16.40 22.59
CA THR A 238 6.98 -17.57 23.43
C THR A 238 6.85 -17.26 24.93
N MET A 239 7.30 -16.08 25.38
CA MET A 239 7.23 -15.72 26.79
C MET A 239 5.81 -15.36 27.25
N VAL A 240 5.06 -14.62 26.43
CA VAL A 240 3.77 -14.05 26.84
C VAL A 240 2.58 -14.94 26.51
N ASP A 241 2.71 -15.83 25.53
CA ASP A 241 1.65 -16.77 25.12
C ASP A 241 2.27 -18.13 24.69
N PRO A 242 2.86 -18.88 25.63
CA PRO A 242 3.57 -20.13 25.36
C PRO A 242 2.66 -21.24 24.81
N THR A 243 1.38 -21.22 25.14
CA THR A 243 0.39 -22.19 24.63
C THR A 243 -0.15 -21.80 23.26
N ASN A 244 0.29 -20.66 22.72
CA ASN A 244 -0.14 -20.11 21.44
C ASN A 244 -1.67 -20.01 21.33
N PHE A 245 -2.30 -19.49 22.38
CA PHE A 245 -3.74 -19.29 22.47
C PHE A 245 -4.20 -18.23 21.46
N PHE A 246 -3.51 -17.09 21.39
CA PHE A 246 -3.81 -16.02 20.43
C PHE A 246 -3.19 -16.33 19.07
N ARG A 247 -3.95 -17.02 18.21
CA ARG A 247 -3.46 -17.45 16.89
C ARG A 247 -4.45 -17.23 15.75
N ASN A 248 -3.90 -17.16 14.55
CA ASN A 248 -4.57 -17.15 13.25
C ASN A 248 -3.58 -17.64 12.16
N GLU A 249 -3.99 -17.61 10.90
CA GLU A 249 -3.27 -18.13 9.73
C GLU A 249 -1.88 -17.50 9.51
N GLN A 250 -1.60 -16.31 10.05
CA GLN A 250 -0.29 -15.63 9.96
C GLN A 250 0.10 -15.02 11.32
N SER A 251 -0.25 -15.69 12.41
CA SER A 251 0.17 -15.27 13.76
C SER A 251 1.62 -15.66 14.02
N ILE A 252 2.36 -14.81 14.74
CA ILE A 252 3.73 -15.13 15.17
C ILE A 252 3.66 -16.45 15.99
N PRO A 253 4.45 -17.47 15.66
CA PRO A 253 4.43 -18.73 16.39
C PRO A 253 5.10 -18.57 17.75
N ALA A 254 4.64 -19.34 18.74
CA ALA A 254 5.44 -19.64 19.92
C ALA A 254 6.40 -20.79 19.60
N LEU A 255 7.65 -20.68 20.04
CA LEU A 255 8.57 -21.82 20.06
C LEU A 255 8.11 -22.81 21.14
N SER A 256 7.76 -24.02 20.72
CA SER A 256 7.61 -25.15 21.63
C SER A 256 9.00 -25.59 22.09
N SER A 257 9.20 -25.67 23.40
CA SER A 257 10.30 -26.44 24.01
C SER A 257 10.20 -27.91 23.64
#